data_AF-A0A965M814-F1
#
_entry.id   AF-A0A965M814-F1
#
_cell.length_a   1.000
_cell.length_b   1.000
_cell.length_c   1.000
_cell.angle_alpha   90.00
_cell.angle_beta   90.00
_cell.angle_gamma   90.00
#
_symmetry.space_group_name_H-M   'P 1'
#
loop_
_entity.id
_entity.type
_entity.pdbx_description
1 polymer ?
#
loop_
_entity_poly.entity_id
_entity_poly.type
_entity_poly.pdbx_seq_one_letter_code
_entity_poly.pdbx_strand_id
1 'polypeptide(L)'
;MHGLHAETEAESVGSEPTSIPRAVTSAEMTQREIDRRREATFRMNENLDLAERLYLAGEWEHAQAKFRLVMKQTDPQTNTSGFYHRARVGVAKSLAAQALAQEKAGKTAEAAGLMKQAADLDPTNAQVAKQAATMQEEVSRASDPFDGNIAATSDLVEKTKQIKKLLSLADQLIETGQYRSARQKLNDVLSIDPYNGAARKKIELVEQKRLLVANKRYDASRAKALAQVTEAWIPPPPAKIDPSQARGSGSAVPSKAAEIMRELSSIEIPELNFDSKPLRQAVEELQRLSEQNDPNKKGINFVLRLPSGTGADPESATVTLELRKVKLQVVLKYLCERVRGGEKLRFEVEDNAVLIL
;
A
#
# COMPACT_ATOMS: atom_id res chain seq x y z
N MET A 1 -73.62 -116.31 -24.28
CA MET A 1 -72.47 -117.22 -24.52
C MET A 1 -71.23 -116.64 -23.85
N HIS A 2 -70.04 -117.23 -24.01
CA HIS A 2 -68.83 -116.91 -23.23
C HIS A 2 -68.17 -115.54 -23.49
N GLY A 3 -67.44 -115.04 -22.48
CA GLY A 3 -66.17 -114.31 -22.59
C GLY A 3 -66.21 -112.78 -22.73
N LEU A 4 -65.11 -112.04 -22.46
CA LEU A 4 -63.78 -112.40 -21.90
C LEU A 4 -62.96 -111.14 -21.48
N HIS A 5 -62.40 -111.11 -20.26
CA HIS A 5 -61.21 -110.37 -19.71
C HIS A 5 -60.95 -108.83 -19.83
N ALA A 6 -60.00 -108.38 -18.97
CA ALA A 6 -59.36 -107.04 -18.75
C ALA A 6 -60.23 -105.94 -18.10
N GLU A 7 -59.81 -105.17 -17.07
CA GLU A 7 -58.55 -104.42 -16.76
C GLU A 7 -58.32 -103.16 -17.62
N THR A 8 -57.86 -102.02 -17.10
CA THR A 8 -57.52 -101.59 -15.71
C THR A 8 -58.64 -100.65 -15.14
N GLU A 9 -58.54 -99.63 -14.28
CA GLU A 9 -57.48 -98.87 -13.54
C GLU A 9 -58.11 -98.23 -12.25
N ALA A 10 -57.38 -97.39 -11.49
CA ALA A 10 -57.90 -96.70 -10.29
C ALA A 10 -57.38 -95.25 -10.10
N GLU A 11 -58.14 -94.41 -9.40
CA GLU A 11 -57.68 -93.12 -8.85
C GLU A 11 -58.46 -92.78 -7.56
N SER A 12 -57.77 -92.39 -6.47
CA SER A 12 -58.40 -91.94 -5.22
C SER A 12 -57.54 -90.93 -4.45
N VAL A 13 -58.18 -89.86 -3.98
CA VAL A 13 -57.51 -88.69 -3.38
C VAL A 13 -56.96 -89.00 -1.98
N GLY A 14 -55.67 -88.74 -1.76
CA GLY A 14 -55.02 -88.84 -0.46
C GLY A 14 -55.13 -87.54 0.36
N SER A 15 -55.53 -87.65 1.63
CA SER A 15 -55.61 -86.54 2.58
C SER A 15 -54.30 -86.35 3.37
N GLU A 16 -53.82 -85.12 3.52
CA GLU A 16 -52.65 -84.80 4.35
C GLU A 16 -52.89 -85.07 5.86
N PRO A 17 -52.01 -85.81 6.55
CA PRO A 17 -52.06 -85.96 8.01
C PRO A 17 -51.21 -84.90 8.72
N THR A 18 -51.83 -84.09 9.58
CA THR A 18 -51.15 -83.06 10.39
C THR A 18 -50.12 -83.69 11.34
N SER A 19 -48.83 -83.40 11.15
CA SER A 19 -47.76 -84.00 11.96
C SER A 19 -47.68 -83.40 13.37
N ILE A 20 -48.10 -84.16 14.38
CA ILE A 20 -47.90 -83.80 15.80
C ILE A 20 -46.40 -83.86 16.13
N PRO A 21 -45.81 -82.83 16.77
CA PRO A 21 -44.37 -82.82 17.06
C PRO A 21 -43.98 -83.92 18.04
N ARG A 22 -43.04 -84.77 17.64
CA ARG A 22 -42.49 -85.89 18.44
C ARG A 22 -41.87 -85.37 19.74
N ALA A 23 -42.30 -85.94 20.87
CA ALA A 23 -41.73 -85.60 22.18
C ALA A 23 -40.23 -85.91 22.22
N VAL A 24 -39.42 -84.90 22.55
CA VAL A 24 -37.96 -84.98 22.53
C VAL A 24 -37.48 -85.73 23.77
N THR A 25 -36.60 -86.72 23.59
CA THR A 25 -36.03 -87.48 24.72
C THR A 25 -35.05 -86.64 25.54
N SER A 26 -34.82 -87.04 26.79
CA SER A 26 -33.84 -86.37 27.67
C SER A 26 -32.42 -86.38 27.09
N ALA A 27 -32.02 -87.44 26.38
CA ALA A 27 -30.74 -87.55 25.70
C ALA A 27 -30.63 -86.61 24.48
N GLU A 28 -31.69 -86.46 23.69
CA GLU A 28 -31.72 -85.47 22.60
C GLU A 28 -31.69 -84.03 23.14
N MET A 29 -32.33 -83.77 24.29
CA MET A 29 -32.28 -82.46 24.95
C MET A 29 -30.88 -82.14 25.48
N THR A 30 -30.18 -83.09 26.11
CA THR A 30 -28.79 -82.86 26.55
C THR A 30 -27.83 -82.69 25.37
N GLN A 31 -27.99 -83.46 24.29
CA GLN A 31 -27.16 -83.30 23.09
C GLN A 31 -27.37 -81.93 22.43
N ARG A 32 -28.63 -81.48 22.27
CA ARG A 32 -28.94 -80.13 21.75
C ARG A 32 -28.34 -79.01 22.59
N GLU A 33 -28.33 -79.15 23.92
CA GLU A 33 -27.73 -78.16 24.82
C GLU A 33 -26.18 -78.20 24.77
N ILE A 34 -25.57 -79.38 24.59
CA ILE A 34 -24.12 -79.51 24.34
C ILE A 34 -23.74 -78.82 23.03
N ASP A 35 -24.48 -79.05 21.95
CA ASP A 35 -24.17 -78.48 20.64
C ASP A 35 -24.47 -76.98 20.57
N ARG A 36 -25.52 -76.49 21.23
CA ARG A 36 -25.74 -75.05 21.45
C ARG A 36 -24.55 -74.40 22.18
N ARG A 37 -23.99 -75.04 23.21
CA ARG A 37 -22.83 -74.52 23.94
C ARG A 37 -21.56 -74.50 23.09
N ARG A 38 -21.36 -75.52 22.25
CA ARG A 38 -20.28 -75.58 21.25
C ARG A 38 -20.43 -74.48 20.19
N GLU A 39 -21.64 -74.25 19.68
CA GLU A 39 -21.93 -73.17 18.73
C GLU A 39 -21.67 -71.78 19.36
N ALA A 40 -22.07 -71.58 20.62
CA ALA A 40 -21.82 -70.34 21.36
C ALA A 40 -20.31 -70.07 21.54
N THR A 41 -19.53 -71.05 21.99
CA THR A 41 -18.07 -70.87 22.14
C THR A 41 -17.34 -70.76 20.80
N PHE A 42 -17.82 -71.40 19.74
CA PHE A 42 -17.33 -71.19 18.38
C PHE A 42 -17.55 -69.74 17.93
N ARG A 43 -18.78 -69.21 18.03
CA ARG A 43 -19.11 -67.81 17.69
C ARG A 43 -18.34 -66.78 18.53
N MET A 44 -18.03 -67.10 19.78
CA MET A 44 -17.18 -66.24 20.62
C MET A 44 -15.74 -66.19 20.10
N ASN A 45 -15.13 -67.33 19.76
CA ASN A 45 -13.79 -67.37 19.14
C ASN A 45 -13.77 -66.65 17.78
N GLU A 46 -14.77 -66.90 16.92
CA GLU A 46 -14.89 -66.24 15.62
C GLU A 46 -14.93 -64.70 15.74
N ASN A 47 -15.68 -64.16 16.70
CA ASN A 47 -15.73 -62.71 16.93
C ASN A 47 -14.45 -62.16 17.56
N LEU A 48 -13.72 -62.93 18.38
CA LEU A 48 -12.39 -62.54 18.89
C LEU A 48 -11.33 -62.52 17.79
N ASP A 49 -11.25 -63.57 16.98
CA ASP A 49 -10.27 -63.68 15.89
C ASP A 49 -10.56 -62.66 14.78
N LEU A 50 -11.84 -62.34 14.52
CA LEU A 50 -12.23 -61.21 13.66
C LEU A 50 -11.83 -59.85 14.26
N ALA A 51 -12.00 -59.65 15.57
CA ALA A 51 -11.57 -58.43 16.25
C ALA A 51 -10.04 -58.25 16.21
N GLU A 52 -9.28 -59.34 16.35
CA GLU A 52 -7.82 -59.32 16.24
C GLU A 52 -7.36 -59.06 14.79
N ARG A 53 -8.09 -59.54 13.77
CA ARG A 53 -7.85 -59.15 12.36
C ARG A 53 -8.13 -57.67 12.09
N LEU A 54 -9.26 -57.15 12.60
CA LEU A 54 -9.61 -55.72 12.48
C LEU A 54 -8.59 -54.83 13.21
N TYR A 55 -8.10 -55.27 14.37
CA TYR A 55 -6.99 -54.63 15.08
C TYR A 55 -5.72 -54.60 14.22
N LEU A 56 -5.32 -55.71 13.62
CA LEU A 56 -4.14 -55.76 12.73
C LEU A 56 -4.30 -54.93 11.44
N ALA A 57 -5.53 -54.72 10.97
CA ALA A 57 -5.85 -53.83 9.86
C ALA A 57 -5.86 -52.32 10.24
N GLY A 58 -5.77 -51.99 11.53
CA GLY A 58 -5.86 -50.61 12.03
C GLY A 58 -7.29 -50.08 12.23
N GLU A 59 -8.32 -50.92 12.06
CA GLU A 59 -9.72 -50.58 12.27
C GLU A 59 -10.10 -50.67 13.76
N TRP A 60 -9.46 -49.85 14.58
CA TRP A 60 -9.54 -49.93 16.05
C TRP A 60 -10.97 -49.86 16.59
N GLU A 61 -11.85 -49.06 15.97
CA GLU A 61 -13.24 -48.89 16.43
C GLU A 61 -14.11 -50.11 16.11
N HIS A 62 -13.95 -50.73 14.93
CA HIS A 62 -14.62 -51.98 14.59
C HIS A 62 -14.10 -53.15 15.43
N ALA A 63 -12.79 -53.18 15.72
CA ALA A 63 -12.20 -54.13 16.66
C ALA A 63 -12.79 -53.95 18.08
N GLN A 64 -12.86 -52.70 18.59
CA GLN A 64 -13.52 -52.39 19.87
C GLN A 64 -14.98 -52.86 19.90
N ALA A 65 -15.75 -52.65 18.83
CA ALA A 65 -17.14 -53.07 18.75
C ALA A 65 -17.28 -54.60 18.85
N LYS A 66 -16.39 -55.35 18.18
CA LYS A 66 -16.36 -56.82 18.22
C LYS A 66 -15.90 -57.37 19.57
N PHE A 67 -14.84 -56.81 20.18
CA PHE A 67 -14.45 -57.20 21.54
C PHE A 67 -15.55 -56.86 22.57
N ARG A 68 -16.18 -55.68 22.50
CA ARG A 68 -17.31 -55.31 23.37
C ARG A 68 -18.55 -56.19 23.15
N LEU A 69 -18.78 -56.72 21.94
CA LEU A 69 -19.84 -57.70 21.69
C LEU A 69 -19.59 -59.00 22.46
N VAL A 70 -18.34 -59.51 22.43
CA VAL A 70 -17.97 -60.69 23.23
C VAL A 70 -18.12 -60.39 24.72
N MET A 71 -17.61 -59.25 25.23
CA MET A 71 -17.77 -58.87 26.64
C MET A 71 -19.25 -58.82 27.10
N LYS A 72 -20.20 -58.47 26.23
CA LYS A 72 -21.64 -58.48 26.53
C LYS A 72 -22.26 -59.88 26.56
N GLN A 73 -21.60 -60.88 25.97
CA GLN A 73 -22.05 -62.28 25.89
C GLN A 73 -21.38 -63.19 26.93
N THR A 74 -20.43 -62.66 27.71
CA THR A 74 -19.56 -63.43 28.61
C THR A 74 -19.53 -62.82 30.01
N ASP A 75 -19.75 -63.60 31.06
CA ASP A 75 -19.73 -63.13 32.44
C ASP A 75 -18.39 -63.43 33.14
N PRO A 76 -17.77 -62.47 33.87
CA PRO A 76 -16.49 -62.64 34.56
C PRO A 76 -16.42 -63.80 35.57
N GLN A 77 -17.54 -64.21 36.18
CA GLN A 77 -17.61 -65.22 37.24
C GLN A 77 -17.92 -66.63 36.72
N THR A 78 -18.15 -66.79 35.41
CA THR A 78 -18.54 -68.06 34.79
C THR A 78 -17.35 -68.79 34.16
N ASN A 79 -17.58 -70.02 33.71
CA ASN A 79 -16.62 -70.77 32.85
C ASN A 79 -16.25 -70.01 31.55
N THR A 80 -16.97 -68.93 31.21
CA THR A 80 -16.71 -68.07 30.06
C THR A 80 -15.76 -66.90 30.37
N SER A 81 -15.26 -66.79 31.61
CA SER A 81 -14.36 -65.73 32.09
C SER A 81 -13.10 -65.54 31.24
N GLY A 82 -12.50 -66.62 30.72
CA GLY A 82 -11.35 -66.55 29.83
C GLY A 82 -11.61 -65.74 28.55
N PHE A 83 -12.81 -65.85 27.98
CA PHE A 83 -13.24 -65.05 26.83
C PHE A 83 -13.46 -63.60 27.23
N TYR A 84 -14.08 -63.33 28.39
CA TYR A 84 -14.24 -61.99 28.94
C TYR A 84 -12.87 -61.30 29.12
N HIS A 85 -11.88 -62.00 29.66
CA HIS A 85 -10.53 -61.46 29.85
C HIS A 85 -9.79 -61.22 28.53
N ARG A 86 -9.81 -62.15 27.55
CA ARG A 86 -9.23 -61.92 26.20
C ARG A 86 -9.91 -60.73 25.51
N ALA A 87 -11.23 -60.62 25.60
CA ALA A 87 -11.99 -59.50 25.06
C ALA A 87 -11.63 -58.17 25.73
N ARG A 88 -11.56 -58.12 27.07
CA ARG A 88 -11.22 -56.91 27.84
C ARG A 88 -9.81 -56.39 27.48
N VAL A 89 -8.82 -57.30 27.39
CA VAL A 89 -7.46 -56.97 26.94
C VAL A 89 -7.44 -56.54 25.46
N GLY A 90 -8.30 -57.12 24.61
CA GLY A 90 -8.53 -56.65 23.24
C GLY A 90 -9.02 -55.20 23.17
N VAL A 91 -10.04 -54.84 23.96
CA VAL A 91 -10.51 -53.45 24.09
C VAL A 91 -9.37 -52.54 24.56
N ALA A 92 -8.65 -52.91 25.63
CA ALA A 92 -7.53 -52.11 26.14
C ALA A 92 -6.45 -51.86 25.08
N LYS A 93 -6.00 -52.89 24.35
CA LYS A 93 -5.05 -52.76 23.24
C LYS A 93 -5.55 -51.81 22.15
N SER A 94 -6.81 -51.95 21.75
CA SER A 94 -7.41 -51.11 20.69
C SER A 94 -7.60 -49.64 21.11
N LEU A 95 -7.87 -49.37 22.39
CA LEU A 95 -7.91 -48.01 22.95
C LEU A 95 -6.50 -47.39 23.04
N ALA A 96 -5.49 -48.16 23.47
CA ALA A 96 -4.11 -47.70 23.48
C ALA A 96 -3.59 -47.38 22.06
N ALA A 97 -3.92 -48.21 21.07
CA ALA A 97 -3.59 -47.95 19.67
C ALA A 97 -4.30 -46.69 19.12
N GLN A 98 -5.58 -46.48 19.48
CA GLN A 98 -6.32 -45.27 19.14
C GLN A 98 -5.74 -44.02 19.83
N ALA A 99 -5.31 -44.13 21.09
CA ALA A 99 -4.64 -43.05 21.83
C ALA A 99 -3.33 -42.61 21.14
N LEU A 100 -2.45 -43.56 20.79
CA LEU A 100 -1.20 -43.31 20.05
C LEU A 100 -1.45 -42.69 18.65
N ALA A 101 -2.62 -42.90 18.06
CA ALA A 101 -3.02 -42.25 16.81
C ALA A 101 -3.48 -40.79 17.04
N GLN A 102 -4.27 -40.53 18.08
CA GLN A 102 -4.69 -39.17 18.46
C GLN A 102 -3.52 -38.30 18.95
N GLU A 103 -2.55 -38.90 19.65
CA GLU A 103 -1.28 -38.27 20.05
C GLU A 103 -0.52 -37.74 18.82
N LYS A 104 -0.34 -38.57 17.79
CA LYS A 104 0.29 -38.18 16.51
C LYS A 104 -0.51 -37.13 15.74
N ALA A 105 -1.81 -37.04 15.96
CA ALA A 105 -2.68 -35.97 15.46
C ALA A 105 -2.63 -34.68 16.32
N GLY A 106 -1.78 -34.62 17.35
CA GLY A 106 -1.62 -33.48 18.25
C GLY A 106 -2.68 -33.37 19.35
N LYS A 107 -3.61 -34.33 19.45
CA LYS A 107 -4.72 -34.31 20.40
C LYS A 107 -4.39 -34.95 21.75
N THR A 108 -3.38 -34.41 22.43
CA THR A 108 -2.83 -35.00 23.67
C THR A 108 -3.88 -35.25 24.77
N ALA A 109 -4.87 -34.37 24.93
CA ALA A 109 -5.94 -34.53 25.91
C ALA A 109 -6.90 -35.70 25.60
N GLU A 110 -7.31 -35.88 24.33
CA GLU A 110 -8.11 -37.03 23.90
C GLU A 110 -7.30 -38.33 24.02
N ALA A 111 -6.02 -38.30 23.62
CA ALA A 111 -5.10 -39.44 23.74
C ALA A 111 -4.92 -39.89 25.19
N ALA A 112 -4.62 -38.96 26.12
CA ALA A 112 -4.47 -39.27 27.54
C ALA A 112 -5.75 -39.89 28.14
N GLY A 113 -6.92 -39.40 27.75
CA GLY A 113 -8.22 -39.93 28.17
C GLY A 113 -8.47 -41.36 27.68
N LEU A 114 -8.13 -41.66 26.42
CA LEU A 114 -8.24 -43.03 25.85
C LEU A 114 -7.19 -43.98 26.45
N MET A 115 -5.96 -43.52 26.66
CA MET A 115 -4.89 -44.32 27.27
C MET A 115 -5.20 -44.65 28.74
N LYS A 116 -5.84 -43.74 29.47
CA LYS A 116 -6.36 -44.02 30.82
C LYS A 116 -7.40 -45.15 30.81
N GLN A 117 -8.40 -45.08 29.92
CA GLN A 117 -9.39 -46.15 29.77
C GLN A 117 -8.76 -47.50 29.38
N ALA A 118 -7.66 -47.49 28.61
CA ALA A 118 -6.90 -48.69 28.32
C ALA A 118 -6.23 -49.29 29.58
N ALA A 119 -5.62 -48.45 30.42
CA ALA A 119 -5.00 -48.87 31.67
C ALA A 119 -6.03 -49.38 32.70
N ASP A 120 -7.19 -48.73 32.81
CA ASP A 120 -8.29 -49.16 33.69
C ASP A 120 -8.86 -50.54 33.27
N LEU A 121 -8.82 -50.86 31.97
CA LEU A 121 -9.29 -52.14 31.41
C LEU A 121 -8.22 -53.25 31.44
N ASP A 122 -6.93 -52.91 31.39
CA ASP A 122 -5.83 -53.87 31.56
C ASP A 122 -4.80 -53.42 32.62
N PRO A 123 -5.13 -53.55 33.92
CA PRO A 123 -4.20 -53.27 35.02
C PRO A 123 -2.98 -54.21 35.07
N THR A 124 -2.94 -55.29 34.27
CA THR A 124 -1.79 -56.20 34.23
C THR A 124 -0.67 -55.66 33.34
N ASN A 125 -1.00 -54.75 32.41
CA ASN A 125 -0.06 -54.18 31.47
C ASN A 125 0.62 -52.92 32.03
N ALA A 126 1.69 -53.15 32.79
CA ALA A 126 2.53 -52.09 33.37
C ALA A 126 3.14 -51.11 32.35
N GLN A 127 3.14 -51.39 31.04
CA GLN A 127 3.58 -50.42 30.03
C GLN A 127 2.46 -49.44 29.67
N VAL A 128 1.24 -49.94 29.43
CA VAL A 128 0.06 -49.08 29.18
C VAL A 128 -0.27 -48.23 30.40
N ALA A 129 -0.17 -48.77 31.62
CA ALA A 129 -0.33 -48.00 32.84
C ALA A 129 0.70 -46.85 32.98
N LYS A 130 1.97 -47.08 32.61
CA LYS A 130 3.00 -46.03 32.60
C LYS A 130 2.74 -44.98 31.52
N GLN A 131 2.37 -45.40 30.31
CA GLN A 131 2.04 -44.48 29.21
C GLN A 131 0.81 -43.61 29.54
N ALA A 132 -0.21 -44.20 30.18
CA ALA A 132 -1.36 -43.46 30.69
C ALA A 132 -0.96 -42.41 31.73
N ALA A 133 -0.01 -42.73 32.63
CA ALA A 133 0.51 -41.79 33.61
C ALA A 133 1.31 -40.66 32.97
N THR A 134 2.28 -40.95 32.09
CA THR A 134 3.08 -39.90 31.43
C THR A 134 2.24 -38.97 30.57
N MET A 135 1.26 -39.49 29.81
CA MET A 135 0.32 -38.67 29.05
C MET A 135 -0.57 -37.79 29.96
N GLN A 136 -0.98 -38.28 31.13
CA GLN A 136 -1.73 -37.48 32.10
C GLN A 136 -0.86 -36.39 32.75
N GLU A 137 0.41 -36.67 33.07
CA GLU A 137 1.36 -35.67 33.56
C GLU A 137 1.70 -34.60 32.50
N GLU A 138 1.86 -34.97 31.23
CA GLU A 138 2.08 -34.00 30.16
C GLU A 138 0.88 -33.07 29.98
N VAL A 139 -0.35 -33.61 30.05
CA VAL A 139 -1.57 -32.82 30.03
C VAL A 139 -1.73 -31.95 31.30
N SER A 140 -1.39 -32.47 32.49
CA SER A 140 -1.46 -31.67 33.73
C SER A 140 -0.48 -30.51 33.67
N ARG A 141 0.81 -30.77 33.38
CA ARG A 141 1.88 -29.76 33.24
C ARG A 141 1.60 -28.73 32.14
N ALA A 142 0.90 -29.11 31.06
CA ALA A 142 0.46 -28.19 30.02
C ALA A 142 -0.65 -27.25 30.51
N SER A 143 -1.58 -27.75 31.33
CA SER A 143 -2.69 -26.97 31.90
C SER A 143 -2.28 -26.09 33.10
N ASP A 144 -1.38 -26.61 33.94
CA ASP A 144 -0.72 -25.92 35.04
C ASP A 144 0.76 -26.32 35.15
N PRO A 145 1.70 -25.44 34.75
CA PRO A 145 3.14 -25.72 34.83
C PRO A 145 3.69 -25.84 36.25
N PHE A 146 2.87 -25.61 37.28
CA PHE A 146 3.28 -25.59 38.68
C PHE A 146 2.62 -26.70 39.52
N ASP A 147 2.03 -27.70 38.87
CA ASP A 147 1.50 -28.89 39.53
C ASP A 147 2.50 -29.50 40.54
N GLY A 148 2.03 -29.82 41.74
CA GLY A 148 2.86 -30.26 42.88
C GLY A 148 3.74 -29.21 43.59
N ASN A 149 3.84 -27.96 43.09
CA ASN A 149 4.69 -26.93 43.71
C ASN A 149 3.96 -26.12 44.80
N ILE A 150 4.32 -26.34 46.07
CA ILE A 150 3.74 -25.65 47.24
C ILE A 150 3.93 -24.13 47.18
N ALA A 151 4.97 -23.61 46.51
CA ALA A 151 5.19 -22.17 46.35
C ALA A 151 4.29 -21.51 45.28
N ALA A 152 3.54 -22.30 44.50
CA ALA A 152 2.63 -21.78 43.48
C ALA A 152 1.25 -21.49 44.06
N THR A 153 1.05 -20.24 44.49
CA THR A 153 -0.28 -19.74 44.85
C THR A 153 -1.19 -19.68 43.62
N SER A 154 -2.51 -19.80 43.83
CA SER A 154 -3.51 -19.60 42.76
C SER A 154 -3.36 -18.24 42.09
N ASP A 155 -3.06 -17.20 42.87
CA ASP A 155 -2.72 -15.84 42.39
C ASP A 155 -1.51 -15.84 41.42
N LEU A 156 -0.44 -16.60 41.70
CA LEU A 156 0.69 -16.74 40.78
C LEU A 156 0.29 -17.48 39.49
N VAL A 157 -0.53 -18.52 39.61
CA VAL A 157 -1.07 -19.28 38.48
C VAL A 157 -1.95 -18.39 37.58
N GLU A 158 -2.81 -17.56 38.15
CA GLU A 158 -3.64 -16.60 37.41
C GLU A 158 -2.80 -15.49 36.77
N LYS A 159 -1.87 -14.88 37.50
CA LYS A 159 -0.95 -13.86 36.98
C LYS A 159 -0.09 -14.40 35.85
N THR A 160 0.45 -15.62 35.96
CA THR A 160 1.24 -16.22 34.87
C THR A 160 0.38 -16.59 33.66
N LYS A 161 -0.87 -17.02 33.84
CA LYS A 161 -1.85 -17.20 32.74
C LYS A 161 -2.17 -15.85 32.05
N GLN A 162 -2.33 -14.76 32.81
CA GLN A 162 -2.52 -13.41 32.28
C GLN A 162 -1.27 -12.88 31.54
N ILE A 163 -0.08 -13.05 32.10
CA ILE A 163 1.21 -12.68 31.49
C ILE A 163 1.42 -13.43 30.17
N LYS A 164 1.16 -14.74 30.11
CA LYS A 164 1.21 -15.52 28.86
C LYS A 164 0.30 -14.95 27.78
N LYS A 165 -0.96 -14.61 28.14
CA LYS A 165 -1.94 -14.00 27.22
C LYS A 165 -1.47 -12.63 26.70
N LEU A 166 -0.96 -11.77 27.57
CA LEU A 166 -0.44 -10.45 27.19
C LEU A 166 0.83 -10.54 26.34
N LEU A 167 1.76 -11.46 26.65
CA LEU A 167 2.98 -11.68 25.88
C LEU A 167 2.70 -12.22 24.48
N SER A 168 1.74 -13.14 24.32
CA SER A 168 1.33 -13.68 23.02
C SER A 168 0.63 -12.62 22.16
N LEU A 169 -0.27 -11.82 22.75
CA LEU A 169 -0.90 -10.71 22.06
C LEU A 169 0.10 -9.59 21.72
N ALA A 170 1.13 -9.38 22.54
CA ALA A 170 2.23 -8.47 22.20
C ALA A 170 3.05 -8.95 20.99
N ASP A 171 3.26 -10.26 20.83
CA ASP A 171 3.95 -10.82 19.64
C ASP A 171 3.13 -10.60 18.37
N GLN A 172 1.83 -10.88 18.41
CA GLN A 172 0.91 -10.61 17.30
C GLN A 172 0.88 -9.12 16.90
N LEU A 173 1.00 -8.22 17.89
CA LEU A 173 1.15 -6.77 17.65
C LEU A 173 2.53 -6.38 17.12
N ILE A 174 3.59 -7.15 17.39
CA ILE A 174 4.94 -6.97 16.82
C ILE A 174 5.00 -7.47 15.37
N GLU A 175 4.31 -8.57 15.07
CA GLU A 175 4.18 -9.16 13.73
C GLU A 175 3.34 -8.27 12.81
N THR A 176 2.20 -7.76 13.29
CA THR A 176 1.36 -6.79 12.56
C THR A 176 1.92 -5.35 12.56
N GLY A 177 3.12 -5.12 13.10
CA GLY A 177 3.81 -3.82 13.07
C GLY A 177 3.21 -2.74 14.00
N GLN A 178 2.27 -3.10 14.87
CA GLN A 178 1.58 -2.20 15.81
C GLN A 178 2.43 -1.89 17.06
N TYR A 179 3.64 -1.39 16.85
CA TYR A 179 4.67 -1.25 17.88
C TYR A 179 4.27 -0.40 19.11
N ARG A 180 3.38 0.60 18.94
CA ARG A 180 2.85 1.39 20.07
C ARG A 180 1.96 0.53 20.98
N SER A 181 1.03 -0.20 20.38
CA SER A 181 0.12 -1.11 21.08
C SER A 181 0.90 -2.27 21.74
N ALA A 182 1.87 -2.84 21.03
CA ALA A 182 2.77 -3.85 21.58
C ALA A 182 3.53 -3.31 22.81
N ARG A 183 4.09 -2.10 22.73
CA ARG A 183 4.81 -1.49 23.85
C ARG A 183 3.93 -1.29 25.09
N GLN A 184 2.68 -0.88 24.89
CA GLN A 184 1.71 -0.78 25.99
C GLN A 184 1.45 -2.15 26.62
N LYS A 185 1.17 -3.20 25.82
CA LYS A 185 0.89 -4.55 26.35
C LYS A 185 2.09 -5.19 27.05
N LEU A 186 3.32 -4.86 26.65
CA LEU A 186 4.53 -5.27 27.36
C LEU A 186 4.78 -4.47 28.65
N ASN A 187 4.37 -3.19 28.70
CA ASN A 187 4.35 -2.43 29.95
C ASN A 187 3.29 -3.00 30.92
N ASP A 188 2.11 -3.41 30.43
CA ASP A 188 1.07 -4.07 31.24
C ASP A 188 1.60 -5.36 31.90
N VAL A 189 2.44 -6.13 31.20
CA VAL A 189 3.14 -7.30 31.77
C VAL A 189 4.08 -6.87 32.90
N LEU A 190 4.84 -5.79 32.72
CA LEU A 190 5.73 -5.25 33.76
C LEU A 190 4.99 -4.63 34.95
N SER A 191 3.70 -4.31 34.82
CA SER A 191 2.85 -3.94 35.96
C SER A 191 2.40 -5.14 36.80
N ILE A 192 2.43 -6.36 36.24
CA ILE A 192 2.12 -7.61 36.96
C ILE A 192 3.41 -8.25 37.50
N ASP A 193 4.46 -8.30 36.69
CA ASP A 193 5.79 -8.80 37.02
C ASP A 193 6.87 -7.78 36.58
N PRO A 194 7.28 -6.86 37.47
CA PRO A 194 8.29 -5.85 37.17
C PRO A 194 9.65 -6.41 36.75
N TYR A 195 9.95 -7.67 37.06
CA TYR A 195 11.24 -8.31 36.79
C TYR A 195 11.22 -9.20 35.55
N ASN A 196 10.09 -9.23 34.80
CA ASN A 196 9.91 -10.12 33.65
C ASN A 196 10.95 -9.93 32.54
N GLY A 197 11.95 -10.82 32.49
CA GLY A 197 13.03 -10.75 31.50
C GLY A 197 12.55 -10.89 30.05
N ALA A 198 11.47 -11.63 29.80
CA ALA A 198 10.91 -11.79 28.45
C ALA A 198 10.25 -10.50 27.97
N ALA A 199 9.45 -9.84 28.81
CA ALA A 199 8.85 -8.54 28.49
C ALA A 199 9.92 -7.47 28.21
N ARG A 200 10.99 -7.41 29.02
CA ARG A 200 12.12 -6.47 28.81
C ARG A 200 12.83 -6.69 27.47
N LYS A 201 13.12 -7.94 27.09
CA LYS A 201 13.73 -8.27 25.78
C LYS A 201 12.81 -7.93 24.60
N LYS A 202 11.50 -8.19 24.71
CA LYS A 202 10.52 -7.80 23.68
C LYS A 202 10.36 -6.28 23.57
N ILE A 203 10.47 -5.56 24.69
CA ILE A 203 10.50 -4.09 24.73
C ILE A 203 11.69 -3.55 23.93
N GLU A 204 12.88 -4.12 24.13
CA GLU A 204 14.08 -3.74 23.38
C GLU A 204 13.89 -3.95 21.87
N LEU A 205 13.42 -5.14 21.46
CA LEU A 205 13.10 -5.46 20.06
C LEU A 205 12.06 -4.49 19.45
N VAL A 206 11.04 -4.10 20.23
CA VAL A 206 10.04 -3.11 19.81
C VAL A 206 10.68 -1.74 19.57
N GLU A 207 11.54 -1.25 20.47
CA GLU A 207 12.19 0.05 20.29
C GLU A 207 13.22 0.03 19.14
N GLN A 208 13.96 -1.06 18.95
CA GLN A 208 14.82 -1.27 17.77
C GLN A 208 14.00 -1.17 16.47
N LYS A 209 12.86 -1.88 16.37
CA LYS A 209 11.95 -1.79 15.20
C LYS A 209 11.36 -0.38 15.02
N ARG A 210 11.01 0.32 16.10
CA ARG A 210 10.54 1.71 16.05
C ARG A 210 11.62 2.68 15.56
N LEU A 211 12.87 2.51 15.99
CA LEU A 211 14.02 3.32 15.56
C LEU A 211 14.29 3.13 14.06
N LEU A 212 14.25 1.90 13.55
CA LEU A 212 14.39 1.64 12.11
C LEU A 212 13.30 2.33 11.26
N VAL A 213 12.07 2.41 11.77
CA VAL A 213 10.97 3.15 11.10
C VAL A 213 11.14 4.67 11.25
N ALA A 214 11.66 5.15 12.38
CA ALA A 214 11.94 6.56 12.61
C ALA A 214 13.04 7.08 11.67
N ASN A 215 14.14 6.33 11.51
CA ASN A 215 15.23 6.67 10.58
C ASN A 215 14.71 6.77 9.15
N LYS A 216 13.96 5.78 8.66
CA LYS A 216 13.35 5.83 7.30
C LYS A 216 12.44 7.04 7.09
N ARG A 217 11.72 7.50 8.13
CA ARG A 217 10.91 8.73 8.08
C ARG A 217 11.76 10.00 8.08
N TYR A 218 12.85 10.02 8.83
CA TYR A 218 13.83 11.11 8.81
C TYR A 218 14.51 11.22 7.43
N ASP A 219 14.98 10.10 6.86
CA ASP A 219 15.62 10.04 5.56
C ASP A 219 14.69 10.51 4.43
N ALA A 220 13.42 10.08 4.45
CA ALA A 220 12.41 10.56 3.50
C ALA A 220 12.11 12.06 3.65
N SER A 221 12.10 12.58 4.89
CA SER A 221 11.91 14.01 5.16
C SER A 221 13.12 14.84 4.69
N ARG A 222 14.34 14.34 4.92
CA ARG A 222 15.60 14.92 4.44
C ARG A 222 15.67 14.91 2.91
N ALA A 223 15.28 13.81 2.26
CA ALA A 223 15.22 13.71 0.80
C ALA A 223 14.22 14.73 0.21
N LYS A 224 13.04 14.88 0.83
CA LYS A 224 12.06 15.90 0.42
C LYS A 224 12.62 17.32 0.57
N ALA A 225 13.28 17.64 1.67
CA ALA A 225 13.89 18.95 1.89
C ALA A 225 15.00 19.25 0.85
N LEU A 226 15.85 18.26 0.54
CA LEU A 226 16.87 18.40 -0.51
C LEU A 226 16.26 18.57 -1.91
N ALA A 227 15.16 17.86 -2.21
CA ALA A 227 14.43 18.03 -3.46
C ALA A 227 13.85 19.46 -3.60
N GLN A 228 13.25 20.00 -2.53
CA GLN A 228 12.75 21.39 -2.52
C GLN A 228 13.87 22.43 -2.70
N VAL A 229 15.05 22.21 -2.13
CA VAL A 229 16.22 23.06 -2.39
C VAL A 229 16.67 22.93 -3.85
N THR A 230 16.76 21.72 -4.39
CA THR A 230 17.17 21.50 -5.79
C THR A 230 16.19 22.15 -6.77
N GLU A 231 14.88 22.01 -6.53
CA GLU A 231 13.81 22.62 -7.31
C GLU A 231 13.88 24.16 -7.28
N ALA A 232 14.18 24.76 -6.12
CA ALA A 232 14.37 26.20 -5.99
C ALA A 232 15.63 26.76 -6.67
N TRP A 233 16.57 25.91 -7.09
CA TRP A 233 17.74 26.28 -7.91
C TRP A 233 17.52 26.06 -9.41
N ILE A 234 16.40 25.45 -9.82
CA ILE A 234 16.02 25.40 -11.24
C ILE A 234 15.56 26.82 -11.64
N PRO A 235 16.13 27.41 -12.72
CA PRO A 235 15.64 28.70 -13.20
C PRO A 235 14.16 28.59 -13.59
N PRO A 236 13.33 29.62 -13.35
CA PRO A 236 11.91 29.57 -13.70
C PRO A 236 11.76 29.23 -15.20
N PRO A 237 10.80 28.38 -15.58
CA PRO A 237 10.61 28.01 -16.97
C PRO A 237 10.38 29.28 -17.82
N PRO A 238 10.87 29.31 -19.07
CA PRO A 238 10.74 30.48 -19.92
C PRO A 238 9.28 30.90 -20.01
N ALA A 239 9.03 32.21 -19.90
CA ALA A 239 7.68 32.75 -19.92
C ALA A 239 6.93 32.24 -21.16
N LYS A 240 5.70 31.76 -20.98
CA LYS A 240 4.85 31.33 -22.10
C LYS A 240 4.47 32.57 -22.92
N ILE A 241 5.22 32.82 -23.97
CA ILE A 241 4.92 33.88 -24.94
C ILE A 241 3.71 33.42 -25.75
N ASP A 242 2.57 34.11 -25.59
CA ASP A 242 1.46 33.97 -26.53
C ASP A 242 1.95 34.40 -27.92
N PRO A 243 1.76 33.58 -28.98
CA PRO A 243 2.36 33.84 -30.29
C PRO A 243 1.85 35.12 -30.98
N SER A 244 0.79 35.74 -30.45
CA SER A 244 0.30 37.06 -30.88
C SER A 244 1.14 38.24 -30.38
N GLN A 245 2.00 38.06 -29.36
CA GLN A 245 2.86 39.12 -28.81
C GLN A 245 4.32 39.09 -29.31
N ALA A 246 4.64 38.20 -30.26
CA ALA A 246 5.93 38.19 -30.96
C ALA A 246 6.05 39.44 -31.85
N ARG A 247 6.54 40.56 -31.29
CA ARG A 247 6.71 41.84 -32.00
C ARG A 247 7.63 41.65 -33.21
N GLY A 248 7.19 42.12 -34.37
CA GLY A 248 8.00 42.16 -35.59
C GLY A 248 9.24 43.05 -35.44
N SER A 249 10.19 42.86 -36.36
CA SER A 249 11.45 43.61 -36.38
C SER A 249 11.24 45.14 -36.39
N GLY A 250 12.13 45.87 -35.74
CA GLY A 250 11.91 47.26 -35.36
C GLY A 250 11.81 48.23 -36.54
N SER A 251 10.65 48.88 -36.69
CA SER A 251 10.55 50.18 -37.35
C SER A 251 11.08 51.25 -36.38
N ALA A 252 12.22 51.86 -36.70
CA ALA A 252 12.68 53.03 -35.96
C ALA A 252 11.73 54.21 -36.21
N VAL A 253 11.21 54.81 -35.14
CA VAL A 253 10.46 56.07 -35.22
C VAL A 253 11.45 57.18 -35.60
N PRO A 254 11.21 57.98 -36.67
CA PRO A 254 12.09 59.10 -37.01
C PRO A 254 12.09 60.15 -35.89
N SER A 255 13.25 60.74 -35.60
CA SER A 255 13.35 61.86 -34.66
C SER A 255 12.77 63.14 -35.26
N LYS A 256 12.32 64.07 -34.40
CA LYS A 256 11.73 65.34 -34.85
C LYS A 256 12.73 66.21 -35.61
N ALA A 257 14.01 66.18 -35.23
CA ALA A 257 15.08 66.82 -35.99
C ALA A 257 15.15 66.35 -37.47
N ALA A 258 14.83 65.08 -37.75
CA ALA A 258 14.75 64.55 -39.12
C ALA A 258 13.50 65.04 -39.87
N GLU A 259 12.38 65.27 -39.17
CA GLU A 259 11.18 65.91 -39.75
C GLU A 259 11.46 67.36 -40.12
N ILE A 260 12.05 68.15 -39.21
CA ILE A 260 12.42 69.56 -39.42
C ILE A 260 13.44 69.69 -40.57
N MET A 261 14.42 68.78 -40.67
CA MET A 261 15.37 68.77 -41.78
C MET A 261 14.71 68.44 -43.14
N ARG A 262 13.62 67.64 -43.13
CA ARG A 262 12.79 67.42 -44.32
C ARG A 262 11.95 68.64 -44.68
N GLU A 263 11.41 69.36 -43.69
CA GLU A 263 10.64 70.60 -43.92
C GLU A 263 11.54 71.73 -44.46
N LEU A 264 12.73 71.94 -43.89
CA LEU A 264 13.78 72.87 -44.39
C LEU A 264 14.14 72.62 -45.87
N SER A 265 14.14 71.36 -46.30
CA SER A 265 14.46 70.95 -47.67
C SER A 265 13.23 70.80 -48.58
N SER A 266 12.03 71.08 -48.08
CA SER A 266 10.77 71.06 -48.84
C SER A 266 10.18 72.45 -49.09
N ILE A 267 10.39 73.42 -48.20
CA ILE A 267 9.87 74.79 -48.36
C ILE A 267 10.70 75.55 -49.42
N GLU A 268 10.02 76.13 -50.41
CA GLU A 268 10.61 76.89 -51.52
C GLU A 268 10.18 78.36 -51.43
N ILE A 269 11.15 79.28 -51.40
CA ILE A 269 10.93 80.73 -51.35
C ILE A 269 11.02 81.29 -52.79
N PRO A 270 9.95 81.91 -53.33
CA PRO A 270 9.93 82.39 -54.71
C PRO A 270 10.94 83.50 -54.99
N GLU A 271 11.05 84.48 -54.10
CA GLU A 271 11.97 85.61 -54.20
C GLU A 271 12.32 86.12 -52.80
N LEU A 272 13.61 86.45 -52.60
CA LEU A 272 14.14 87.04 -51.39
C LEU A 272 15.14 88.13 -51.80
N ASN A 273 14.91 89.36 -51.36
CA ASN A 273 15.87 90.46 -51.48
C ASN A 273 16.07 91.14 -50.13
N PHE A 274 17.31 91.13 -49.65
CA PHE A 274 17.79 91.93 -48.54
C PHE A 274 18.89 92.86 -49.06
N ASP A 275 18.63 94.17 -49.10
CA ASP A 275 19.68 95.18 -49.15
C ASP A 275 20.07 95.55 -47.70
N SER A 276 21.33 95.28 -47.36
CA SER A 276 22.00 95.76 -46.15
C SER A 276 21.20 95.61 -44.84
N LYS A 277 20.35 94.57 -44.75
CA LYS A 277 19.32 94.45 -43.71
C LYS A 277 19.91 93.92 -42.39
N PRO A 278 19.52 94.44 -41.21
CA PRO A 278 19.98 93.91 -39.93
C PRO A 278 19.63 92.43 -39.77
N LEU A 279 20.59 91.63 -39.30
CA LEU A 279 20.48 90.18 -39.21
C LEU A 279 19.23 89.70 -38.44
N ARG A 280 18.87 90.35 -37.33
CA ARG A 280 17.66 90.05 -36.56
C ARG A 280 16.38 90.17 -37.40
N GLN A 281 16.22 91.28 -38.12
CA GLN A 281 15.07 91.50 -39.01
C GLN A 281 15.08 90.59 -40.24
N ALA A 282 16.27 90.14 -40.69
CA ALA A 282 16.40 89.16 -41.77
C ALA A 282 15.94 87.76 -41.33
N VAL A 283 16.22 87.37 -40.08
CA VAL A 283 15.74 86.10 -39.50
C VAL A 283 14.22 86.15 -39.22
N GLU A 284 13.70 87.25 -38.70
CA GLU A 284 12.25 87.45 -38.50
C GLU A 284 11.47 87.40 -39.82
N GLU A 285 12.01 88.00 -40.89
CA GLU A 285 11.41 87.88 -42.23
C GLU A 285 11.55 86.46 -42.82
N LEU A 286 12.66 85.78 -42.57
CA LEU A 286 12.83 84.38 -42.99
C LEU A 286 11.83 83.45 -42.28
N GLN A 287 11.52 83.71 -41.01
CA GLN A 287 10.48 82.99 -40.27
C GLN A 287 9.08 83.24 -40.86
N ARG A 288 8.75 84.50 -41.15
CA ARG A 288 7.49 84.89 -41.84
C ARG A 288 7.35 84.23 -43.21
N LEU A 289 8.42 84.21 -44.01
CA LEU A 289 8.43 83.57 -45.32
C LEU A 289 8.40 82.04 -45.23
N SER A 290 8.97 81.45 -44.18
CA SER A 290 8.85 80.02 -43.88
C SER A 290 7.40 79.62 -43.60
N GLU A 291 6.71 80.35 -42.71
CA GLU A 291 5.29 80.12 -42.41
C GLU A 291 4.38 80.34 -43.62
N GLN A 292 4.65 81.38 -44.43
CA GLN A 292 3.85 81.71 -45.61
C GLN A 292 3.97 80.68 -46.76
N ASN A 293 5.13 80.04 -46.91
CA ASN A 293 5.41 79.08 -48.00
C ASN A 293 5.41 77.60 -47.54
N ASP A 294 5.13 77.32 -46.27
CA ASP A 294 4.91 75.97 -45.74
C ASP A 294 3.48 75.47 -46.05
N PRO A 295 3.32 74.34 -46.77
CA PRO A 295 2.01 73.71 -47.00
C PRO A 295 1.20 73.41 -45.72
N ASN A 296 1.87 73.23 -44.58
CA ASN A 296 1.24 72.93 -43.29
C ASN A 296 0.94 74.18 -42.43
N LYS A 297 1.44 75.36 -42.81
CA LYS A 297 1.39 76.61 -42.01
C LYS A 297 1.85 76.48 -40.56
N LYS A 298 2.82 75.61 -40.29
CA LYS A 298 3.55 75.55 -39.00
C LYS A 298 4.72 76.53 -39.01
N GLY A 299 5.36 76.68 -40.17
CA GLY A 299 6.64 77.40 -40.31
C GLY A 299 7.77 76.69 -39.55
N ILE A 300 8.95 77.31 -39.55
CA ILE A 300 10.13 76.81 -38.85
C ILE A 300 10.65 77.89 -37.91
N ASN A 301 10.84 77.54 -36.64
CA ASN A 301 11.31 78.46 -35.61
C ASN A 301 12.83 78.63 -35.70
N PHE A 302 13.29 79.86 -35.92
CA PHE A 302 14.71 80.21 -36.04
C PHE A 302 15.19 80.92 -34.77
N VAL A 303 16.19 80.36 -34.09
CA VAL A 303 16.71 80.90 -32.84
C VAL A 303 18.16 81.35 -33.02
N LEU A 304 18.36 82.68 -33.04
CA LEU A 304 19.66 83.30 -33.22
C LEU A 304 20.43 83.36 -31.87
N ARG A 305 21.56 82.66 -31.79
CA ARG A 305 22.45 82.55 -30.62
C ARG A 305 23.87 83.05 -31.00
N LEU A 306 24.01 84.36 -31.17
CA LEU A 306 25.29 85.00 -31.53
C LEU A 306 26.34 84.86 -30.41
N PRO A 307 27.64 84.73 -30.72
CA PRO A 307 28.69 84.72 -29.71
C PRO A 307 28.87 86.10 -29.06
N SER A 308 28.70 86.19 -27.74
CA SER A 308 28.91 87.41 -26.95
C SER A 308 30.40 87.75 -26.75
N GLY A 309 31.12 87.99 -27.85
CA GLY A 309 32.54 88.35 -27.88
C GLY A 309 32.78 89.85 -28.08
N THR A 310 33.84 90.38 -27.48
CA THR A 310 34.20 91.80 -27.54
C THR A 310 34.72 92.23 -28.92
N GLY A 311 34.06 93.17 -29.60
CA GLY A 311 34.64 93.85 -30.76
C GLY A 311 33.67 94.66 -31.62
N ALA A 312 32.46 94.14 -31.83
CA ALA A 312 31.36 94.81 -32.54
C ALA A 312 30.03 94.27 -32.02
N ASP A 313 28.97 95.09 -32.01
CA ASP A 313 27.64 94.63 -31.61
C ASP A 313 27.13 93.60 -32.63
N PRO A 314 26.89 92.33 -32.26
CA PRO A 314 26.53 91.30 -33.22
C PRO A 314 25.12 91.50 -33.82
N GLU A 315 24.32 92.39 -33.23
CA GLU A 315 23.04 92.84 -33.80
C GLU A 315 23.20 93.91 -34.89
N SER A 316 24.35 94.58 -34.98
CA SER A 316 24.68 95.53 -36.06
C SER A 316 25.08 94.82 -37.37
N ALA A 317 25.25 93.50 -37.33
CA ALA A 317 25.58 92.69 -38.48
C ALA A 317 24.49 92.80 -39.57
N THR A 318 24.90 93.08 -40.80
CA THR A 318 24.00 93.28 -41.95
C THR A 318 24.15 92.15 -42.95
N VAL A 319 23.07 91.83 -43.66
CA VAL A 319 23.01 90.76 -44.66
C VAL A 319 22.58 91.34 -46.01
N THR A 320 23.35 91.06 -47.06
CA THR A 320 23.00 91.39 -48.45
C THR A 320 22.75 90.11 -49.24
N LEU A 321 21.49 89.86 -49.61
CA LEU A 321 21.06 88.64 -50.28
C LEU A 321 20.06 88.93 -51.39
N GLU A 322 20.38 88.51 -52.60
CA GLU A 322 19.41 88.36 -53.68
C GLU A 322 19.34 86.88 -54.03
N LEU A 323 18.17 86.27 -53.88
CA LEU A 323 17.91 84.87 -54.21
C LEU A 323 16.51 84.75 -54.86
N ARG A 324 16.41 83.94 -55.91
CA ARG A 324 15.15 83.63 -56.61
C ARG A 324 14.97 82.12 -56.67
N LYS A 325 13.76 81.63 -56.37
CA LYS A 325 13.34 80.24 -56.45
C LYS A 325 14.30 79.25 -55.75
N VAL A 326 14.41 79.39 -54.43
CA VAL A 326 15.39 78.66 -53.60
C VAL A 326 14.75 77.97 -52.41
N LYS A 327 15.29 76.81 -52.03
CA LYS A 327 14.85 76.08 -50.82
C LYS A 327 15.29 76.79 -49.54
N LEU A 328 14.46 76.72 -48.50
CA LEU A 328 14.70 77.36 -47.20
C LEU A 328 16.06 76.98 -46.58
N GLN A 329 16.46 75.71 -46.66
CA GLN A 329 17.80 75.22 -46.27
C GLN A 329 18.96 75.96 -46.98
N VAL A 330 18.78 76.30 -48.27
CA VAL A 330 19.78 77.00 -49.09
C VAL A 330 19.81 78.48 -48.76
N VAL A 331 18.65 79.09 -48.51
CA VAL A 331 18.55 80.48 -48.00
C VAL A 331 19.28 80.61 -46.67
N LEU A 332 19.01 79.70 -45.73
CA LEU A 332 19.64 79.70 -44.41
C LEU A 332 21.16 79.58 -44.49
N LYS A 333 21.66 78.69 -45.36
CA LYS A 333 23.09 78.58 -45.66
C LYS A 333 23.67 79.90 -46.17
N TYR A 334 23.05 80.54 -47.16
CA TYR A 334 23.55 81.81 -47.70
C TYR A 334 23.41 82.98 -46.72
N LEU A 335 22.41 82.97 -45.83
CA LEU A 335 22.30 83.93 -44.73
C LEU A 335 23.47 83.80 -43.75
N CYS A 336 23.87 82.57 -43.41
CA CYS A 336 25.06 82.31 -42.59
C CYS A 336 26.37 82.71 -43.31
N GLU A 337 26.47 82.48 -44.62
CA GLU A 337 27.69 82.75 -45.41
C GLU A 337 27.89 84.24 -45.79
N ARG A 338 26.83 85.04 -45.89
CA ARG A 338 26.89 86.44 -46.41
C ARG A 338 26.73 87.55 -45.35
N VAL A 339 26.81 87.21 -44.06
CA VAL A 339 26.83 88.22 -42.97
C VAL A 339 28.03 89.16 -43.14
N ARG A 340 27.81 90.47 -42.98
CA ARG A 340 28.85 91.51 -42.90
C ARG A 340 28.81 92.16 -41.53
N GLY A 341 29.98 92.36 -40.93
CA GLY A 341 30.13 93.00 -39.61
C GLY A 341 30.15 92.04 -38.40
N GLY A 342 30.25 90.73 -38.63
CA GLY A 342 30.37 89.72 -37.57
C GLY A 342 31.16 88.50 -38.02
N GLU A 343 31.25 87.49 -37.15
CA GLU A 343 31.84 86.19 -37.49
C GLU A 343 30.96 85.41 -38.48
N LYS A 344 31.53 84.36 -39.11
CA LYS A 344 30.77 83.47 -40.01
C LYS A 344 29.89 82.55 -39.19
N LEU A 345 28.58 82.73 -39.31
CA LEU A 345 27.61 81.90 -38.64
C LEU A 345 27.49 80.52 -39.29
N ARG A 346 26.85 79.61 -38.58
CA ARG A 346 26.41 78.27 -39.02
C ARG A 346 25.00 78.00 -38.50
N PHE A 347 24.38 76.92 -38.96
CA PHE A 347 23.10 76.48 -38.41
C PHE A 347 23.12 75.03 -37.96
N GLU A 348 22.29 74.72 -36.96
CA GLU A 348 22.14 73.40 -36.34
C GLU A 348 20.65 73.12 -36.09
N VAL A 349 20.21 71.87 -36.23
CA VAL A 349 18.79 71.49 -36.15
C VAL A 349 18.54 70.70 -34.87
N GLU A 350 17.90 71.34 -33.89
CA GLU A 350 17.40 70.70 -32.67
C GLU A 350 15.96 70.16 -32.90
N ASP A 351 15.46 69.28 -32.02
CA ASP A 351 14.15 68.62 -32.17
C ASP A 351 12.90 69.55 -32.21
N ASN A 352 13.05 70.85 -31.95
CA ASN A 352 11.95 71.82 -31.98
C ASN A 352 12.29 73.17 -32.66
N ALA A 353 13.54 73.39 -33.11
CA ALA A 353 14.00 74.68 -33.62
C ALA A 353 15.29 74.54 -34.45
N VAL A 354 15.54 75.54 -35.30
CA VAL A 354 16.81 75.68 -36.02
C VAL A 354 17.62 76.79 -35.37
N LEU A 355 18.78 76.42 -34.82
CA LEU A 355 19.72 77.38 -34.25
C LEU A 355 20.53 78.04 -35.34
N ILE A 356 20.81 79.32 -35.18
CA ILE A 356 21.83 80.06 -35.93
C ILE A 356 22.89 80.49 -34.92
N LEU A 357 24.13 80.04 -35.12
CA LEU A 357 25.26 80.07 -34.19
C LEU A 357 26.46 80.78 -34.82
#